data_AF-A0A7V4GB87-F1
#
_entry.id   AF-A0A7V4GB87-F1
#
_cell.length_a   1.000
_cell.length_b   1.000
_cell.length_c   1.000
_cell.angle_alpha   90.00
_cell.angle_beta   90.00
_cell.angle_gamma   90.00
#
_symmetry.space_group_name_H-M   'P 1'
#
loop_
_entity.id
_entity.type
_entity.pdbx_description
1 polymer ?
#
loop_
_entity_poly.entity_id
_entity_poly.type
_entity_poly.pdbx_seq_one_letter_code
_entity_poly.pdbx_strand_id
1 'polypeptide(L)'
;MRRRRDERCGRKGATRRTARAVFLLPLAFLAAGCDDSGSSQPCEGVDCSGHGVCHTDGYWPLCSCDPGWIPSGRWCVPGGDVPGDVEADGGDVPRSCGDGVVDRTEECDDGNAVETDGCTTRCTYSCHVADDCEDGNECTENLCLTADGGRACFSAPTRVGEPCDDGNECTIDEACDSAGECVGEPAPADTLCDDQLYCDGAPDVCDGAGACVPMSMPPCPVAGCVAGCDEAADACLPASAGTVCRPAAGVCDVAELCDGVSVSCPDNAFAAAGARCDDGSGCPDDACDGAGACVPNTSC
;
A
#
# COMPACT_ATOMS: atom_id res chain seq x y z
N MET A 1 -60.91 12.48 23.91
CA MET A 1 -61.71 11.33 24.42
C MET A 1 -61.78 10.26 23.33
N ARG A 2 -61.76 8.98 23.75
CA ARG A 2 -61.83 7.71 22.96
C ARG A 2 -60.47 7.21 22.46
N ARG A 3 -59.71 6.44 23.26
CA ARG A 3 -59.78 5.03 23.72
C ARG A 3 -59.32 4.01 22.66
N ARG A 4 -58.15 3.43 22.95
CA ARG A 4 -57.50 2.26 22.34
C ARG A 4 -58.35 0.99 22.50
N ARG A 5 -58.15 0.01 21.60
CA ARG A 5 -58.17 -1.42 21.93
C ARG A 5 -57.34 -2.23 20.92
N ASP A 6 -56.39 -2.98 21.49
CA ASP A 6 -55.58 -4.03 20.89
C ASP A 6 -56.44 -5.26 20.54
N GLU A 7 -56.15 -5.92 19.41
CA GLU A 7 -56.60 -7.28 19.14
C GLU A 7 -55.41 -8.17 18.76
N ARG A 8 -55.01 -8.98 19.74
CA ARG A 8 -53.97 -10.02 19.67
C ARG A 8 -54.65 -11.32 19.27
N CYS A 9 -54.25 -11.94 18.16
CA CYS A 9 -54.71 -13.27 17.77
C CYS A 9 -53.80 -14.35 18.40
N GLY A 10 -54.37 -15.16 19.31
CA GLY A 10 -53.70 -16.23 20.03
C GLY A 10 -53.85 -17.61 19.37
N ARG A 11 -52.75 -18.36 19.35
CA ARG A 11 -52.56 -19.72 18.82
C ARG A 11 -53.47 -20.79 19.45
N LYS A 12 -53.78 -21.80 18.63
CA LYS A 12 -54.60 -23.01 18.87
C LYS A 12 -53.93 -24.06 19.77
N GLY A 13 -54.73 -24.91 20.42
CA GLY A 13 -54.25 -26.22 20.90
C GLY A 13 -55.33 -27.15 21.47
N ALA A 14 -55.53 -28.30 20.79
CA ALA A 14 -55.71 -29.67 21.32
C ALA A 14 -56.97 -29.99 22.19
N THR A 15 -57.65 -31.15 22.19
CA THR A 15 -57.48 -32.49 21.59
C THR A 15 -58.72 -33.37 21.89
N ARG A 16 -58.97 -34.35 21.00
CA ARG A 16 -59.56 -35.70 21.19
C ARG A 16 -61.07 -35.93 21.50
N ARG A 17 -61.55 -37.00 20.85
CA ARG A 17 -62.92 -37.44 20.52
C ARG A 17 -63.52 -38.47 21.51
N THR A 18 -64.81 -38.78 21.23
CA THR A 18 -65.63 -40.00 21.55
C THR A 18 -66.53 -39.86 22.81
N ALA A 19 -67.84 -40.18 22.83
CA ALA A 19 -68.79 -40.81 21.90
C ALA A 19 -70.27 -40.42 22.22
N ARG A 20 -71.15 -40.56 21.21
CA ARG A 20 -72.66 -40.53 21.23
C ARG A 20 -73.24 -41.60 22.18
N ALA A 21 -74.46 -41.55 22.74
CA ALA A 21 -75.72 -40.82 22.45
C ALA A 21 -76.67 -40.91 23.67
N VAL A 22 -77.38 -39.82 23.99
CA VAL A 22 -78.79 -39.70 24.47
C VAL A 22 -79.05 -38.18 24.62
N PHE A 23 -79.97 -37.62 23.83
CA PHE A 23 -80.46 -36.22 23.88
C PHE A 23 -79.44 -35.07 23.61
N LEU A 24 -79.94 -34.03 22.93
CA LEU A 24 -79.28 -32.77 22.51
C LEU A 24 -78.37 -32.84 21.26
N LEU A 25 -78.71 -31.97 20.31
CA LEU A 25 -78.24 -31.88 18.91
C LEU A 25 -76.73 -32.10 18.71
N PRO A 26 -76.31 -33.24 18.11
CA PRO A 26 -74.91 -33.49 17.82
C PRO A 26 -74.60 -33.39 16.32
N LEU A 27 -73.63 -32.53 16.03
CA LEU A 27 -72.75 -32.45 14.85
C LEU A 27 -72.84 -33.65 13.89
N ALA A 28 -73.33 -33.39 12.67
CA ALA A 28 -72.91 -34.06 11.46
C ALA A 28 -72.25 -32.99 10.58
N PHE A 29 -70.98 -32.71 10.85
CA PHE A 29 -70.11 -32.07 9.86
C PHE A 29 -70.07 -33.00 8.65
N LEU A 30 -70.45 -32.48 7.49
CA LEU A 30 -69.88 -32.97 6.24
C LEU A 30 -68.36 -32.87 6.41
N ALA A 31 -67.71 -34.01 6.59
CA ALA A 31 -66.32 -34.14 6.19
C ALA A 31 -66.32 -34.05 4.66
N ALA A 32 -66.23 -32.83 4.14
CA ALA A 32 -65.39 -32.64 2.97
C ALA A 32 -64.00 -33.05 3.45
N GLY A 33 -63.66 -34.33 3.24
CA GLY A 33 -62.26 -34.71 3.20
C GLY A 33 -61.64 -33.82 2.15
N CYS A 34 -60.77 -32.91 2.56
CA CYS A 34 -59.67 -32.58 1.68
C CYS A 34 -58.97 -33.91 1.48
N ASP A 35 -59.18 -34.49 0.32
CA ASP A 35 -58.38 -35.60 -0.17
C ASP A 35 -56.93 -35.13 -0.06
N ASP A 36 -56.21 -35.73 0.90
CA ASP A 36 -54.79 -35.53 1.16
C ASP A 36 -53.99 -36.28 0.08
N SER A 37 -54.29 -35.95 -1.18
CA SER A 37 -53.68 -36.48 -2.39
C SER A 37 -53.35 -35.32 -3.33
N GLY A 38 -52.52 -34.43 -2.82
CA GLY A 38 -51.92 -33.35 -3.59
C GLY A 38 -50.55 -33.07 -3.01
N SER A 39 -49.65 -34.05 -3.10
CA SER A 39 -48.23 -33.76 -3.06
C SER A 39 -47.96 -32.73 -4.15
N SER A 40 -47.99 -31.44 -3.82
CA SER A 40 -47.57 -30.39 -4.75
C SER A 40 -46.08 -30.63 -4.96
N GLN A 41 -45.73 -31.40 -5.98
CA GLN A 41 -44.34 -31.57 -6.36
C GLN A 41 -43.86 -30.14 -6.66
N PRO A 42 -42.72 -29.68 -6.10
CA PRO A 42 -42.41 -28.24 -6.13
C PRO A 42 -42.34 -27.69 -7.56
N CYS A 43 -42.00 -28.54 -8.53
CA CYS A 43 -41.93 -28.24 -9.96
C CYS A 43 -43.23 -28.49 -10.75
N GLU A 44 -44.33 -28.89 -10.11
CA GLU A 44 -45.61 -29.11 -10.81
C GLU A 44 -46.17 -27.77 -11.29
N GLY A 45 -46.23 -27.59 -12.62
CA GLY A 45 -46.67 -26.35 -13.25
C GLY A 45 -45.60 -25.26 -13.37
N VAL A 46 -44.33 -25.55 -13.07
CA VAL A 46 -43.20 -24.64 -13.32
C VAL A 46 -42.50 -25.07 -14.61
N ASP A 47 -42.69 -24.31 -15.69
CA ASP A 47 -42.11 -24.59 -17.01
C ASP A 47 -40.82 -23.79 -17.29
N CYS A 48 -40.36 -23.00 -16.31
CA CYS A 48 -39.17 -22.15 -16.44
C CYS A 48 -39.22 -21.24 -17.67
N SER A 49 -40.41 -20.69 -17.98
CA SER A 49 -40.65 -19.87 -19.18
C SER A 49 -40.38 -20.61 -20.50
N GLY A 50 -40.26 -21.95 -20.48
CA GLY A 50 -39.87 -22.77 -21.63
C GLY A 50 -38.36 -22.79 -21.94
N HIS A 51 -37.52 -22.20 -21.08
CA HIS A 51 -36.08 -22.01 -21.30
C HIS A 51 -35.23 -22.57 -20.16
N GLY A 52 -35.65 -23.70 -19.60
CA GLY A 52 -34.91 -24.36 -18.53
C GLY A 52 -35.59 -25.60 -17.97
N VAL A 53 -34.93 -26.23 -17.01
CA VAL A 53 -35.43 -27.39 -16.29
C VAL A 53 -35.62 -27.02 -14.82
N CYS A 54 -36.81 -27.30 -14.28
CA CYS A 54 -37.09 -27.07 -12.86
C CYS A 54 -36.43 -28.16 -12.01
N HIS A 55 -35.77 -27.73 -10.93
CA HIS A 55 -35.26 -28.56 -9.85
C HIS A 55 -35.66 -27.99 -8.50
N THR A 56 -35.44 -28.78 -7.45
CA THR A 56 -35.91 -28.46 -6.11
C THR A 56 -34.72 -28.21 -5.21
N ASP A 57 -34.66 -27.04 -4.58
CA ASP A 57 -33.76 -26.79 -3.46
C ASP A 57 -34.59 -26.73 -2.17
N GLY A 58 -34.55 -27.83 -1.41
CA GLY A 58 -35.47 -28.07 -0.31
C GLY A 58 -36.93 -28.16 -0.77
N TYR A 59 -37.76 -27.18 -0.36
CA TYR A 59 -39.20 -27.14 -0.67
C TYR A 59 -39.56 -26.12 -1.77
N TRP A 60 -38.56 -25.43 -2.35
CA TRP A 60 -38.76 -24.38 -3.33
C TRP A 60 -38.34 -24.84 -4.74
N PRO A 61 -39.16 -24.61 -5.77
CA PRO A 61 -38.74 -24.81 -7.16
C PRO A 61 -37.81 -23.71 -7.62
N LEU A 62 -36.72 -24.11 -8.25
CA LEU A 62 -35.72 -23.26 -8.90
C LEU A 62 -35.55 -23.73 -10.34
N CYS A 63 -35.26 -22.80 -11.25
CA CYS A 63 -34.99 -23.13 -12.65
C CYS A 63 -33.50 -23.16 -12.95
N SER A 64 -33.00 -24.23 -13.57
CA SER A 64 -31.75 -24.18 -14.35
C SER A 64 -32.11 -23.69 -15.72
N CYS A 65 -31.64 -22.50 -16.08
CA CYS A 65 -31.93 -21.93 -17.38
C CYS A 65 -30.94 -22.40 -18.44
N ASP A 66 -31.43 -22.49 -19.67
CA ASP A 66 -30.62 -22.75 -20.86
C ASP A 66 -29.63 -21.60 -21.12
N PRO A 67 -28.54 -21.82 -21.88
CA PRO A 67 -27.60 -20.77 -22.24
C PRO A 67 -28.29 -19.54 -22.88
N GLY A 68 -27.92 -18.34 -22.42
CA GLY A 68 -28.56 -17.08 -22.79
C GLY A 68 -29.75 -16.68 -21.92
N TRP A 69 -30.06 -17.46 -20.86
CA TRP A 69 -31.11 -17.17 -19.90
C TRP A 69 -30.60 -17.25 -18.46
N ILE A 70 -31.10 -16.36 -17.60
CA ILE A 70 -30.69 -16.22 -16.19
C ILE A 70 -31.83 -16.68 -15.28
N PRO A 71 -31.55 -17.45 -14.22
CA PRO A 71 -32.57 -17.89 -13.27
C PRO A 71 -33.09 -16.75 -12.40
N SER A 72 -34.42 -16.60 -12.34
CA SER A 72 -35.14 -15.67 -11.48
C SER A 72 -36.25 -16.42 -10.74
N GLY A 73 -35.84 -17.20 -9.75
CA GLY A 73 -36.75 -18.09 -9.01
C GLY A 73 -37.37 -19.16 -9.91
N ARG A 74 -38.67 -19.03 -10.20
CA ARG A 74 -39.46 -19.98 -11.03
C ARG A 74 -39.44 -19.67 -12.53
N TRP A 75 -38.67 -18.65 -12.94
CA TRP A 75 -38.65 -18.15 -14.31
C TRP A 75 -37.22 -18.09 -14.82
N CYS A 76 -37.08 -18.25 -16.14
CA CYS A 76 -35.88 -17.87 -16.86
C CYS A 76 -36.16 -16.53 -17.57
N VAL A 77 -35.24 -15.58 -17.46
CA VAL A 77 -35.28 -14.29 -18.17
C VAL A 77 -34.11 -14.18 -19.16
N PRO A 78 -34.24 -13.47 -20.30
CA PRO A 78 -33.16 -13.35 -21.27
C PRO A 78 -31.94 -12.67 -20.63
N GLY A 79 -30.79 -13.35 -20.64
CA GLY A 79 -29.51 -12.78 -20.26
C GLY A 79 -28.95 -12.01 -21.45
N GLY A 80 -29.20 -10.69 -21.48
CA GLY A 80 -28.56 -9.81 -22.45
C GLY A 80 -27.07 -9.73 -22.15
N ASP A 81 -26.26 -9.85 -23.20
CA ASP A 81 -24.81 -9.67 -23.17
C ASP A 81 -24.43 -8.36 -22.46
N VAL A 82 -23.93 -8.47 -21.22
CA VAL A 82 -23.04 -7.47 -20.62
C VAL A 82 -21.61 -7.96 -20.83
N PRO A 83 -20.90 -7.47 -21.86
CA PRO A 83 -19.51 -7.83 -22.08
C PRO A 83 -18.65 -7.06 -21.09
N GLY A 84 -18.26 -7.73 -20.00
CA GLY A 84 -17.28 -7.25 -19.03
C GLY A 84 -17.83 -6.15 -18.13
N ASP A 85 -17.86 -6.40 -16.83
CA ASP A 85 -17.15 -5.59 -15.84
C ASP A 85 -17.37 -6.17 -14.45
N VAL A 86 -16.28 -6.12 -13.69
CA VAL A 86 -16.13 -6.27 -12.23
C VAL A 86 -16.44 -7.63 -11.60
N GLU A 87 -15.35 -8.39 -11.51
CA GLU A 87 -14.94 -9.21 -10.37
C GLU A 87 -15.80 -9.02 -9.12
N ALA A 88 -16.39 -10.13 -8.68
CA ALA A 88 -16.96 -10.28 -7.36
C ALA A 88 -15.85 -10.18 -6.30
N ASP A 89 -15.60 -8.98 -5.77
CA ASP A 89 -15.06 -8.85 -4.42
C ASP A 89 -16.21 -8.58 -3.44
N GLY A 90 -16.36 -9.48 -2.48
CA GLY A 90 -17.55 -9.64 -1.63
C GLY A 90 -17.65 -8.62 -0.51
N GLY A 91 -17.91 -7.35 -0.85
CA GLY A 91 -18.43 -6.36 0.09
C GLY A 91 -19.96 -6.29 -0.02
N ASP A 92 -20.67 -6.46 1.10
CA ASP A 92 -22.10 -6.19 1.21
C ASP A 92 -22.39 -4.70 0.93
N VAL A 93 -22.49 -4.30 -0.34
CA VAL A 93 -23.03 -3.01 -0.79
C VAL A 93 -24.56 -3.06 -0.57
N PRO A 94 -25.16 -2.18 0.26
CA PRO A 94 -26.61 -2.07 0.34
C PRO A 94 -27.15 -1.78 -1.06
N ARG A 95 -28.14 -2.55 -1.54
CA ARG A 95 -28.69 -2.42 -2.90
C ARG A 95 -29.28 -1.03 -3.24
N SER A 96 -29.41 -0.15 -2.25
CA SER A 96 -29.89 1.23 -2.38
C SER A 96 -28.76 2.25 -2.49
N CYS A 97 -27.52 1.88 -2.14
CA CYS A 97 -26.43 2.83 -2.07
C CYS A 97 -25.94 3.25 -3.45
N GLY A 98 -25.98 4.55 -3.73
CA GLY A 98 -25.62 5.14 -5.02
C GLY A 98 -26.78 5.22 -6.01
N ASP A 99 -28.03 5.22 -5.54
CA ASP A 99 -29.23 5.29 -6.40
C ASP A 99 -29.81 6.71 -6.56
N GLY A 100 -29.21 7.68 -5.88
CA GLY A 100 -29.57 9.09 -5.85
C GLY A 100 -30.59 9.44 -4.76
N VAL A 101 -30.92 8.50 -3.86
CA VAL A 101 -31.94 8.69 -2.83
C VAL A 101 -31.45 8.20 -1.47
N VAL A 102 -31.24 9.15 -0.54
CA VAL A 102 -30.88 8.82 0.85
C VAL A 102 -32.02 8.09 1.57
N ASP A 103 -31.84 6.79 1.82
CA ASP A 103 -32.78 5.95 2.54
C ASP A 103 -32.56 5.96 4.06
N ARG A 104 -33.47 5.35 4.84
CA ARG A 104 -33.37 5.36 6.33
C ARG A 104 -32.15 4.65 6.92
N THR A 105 -31.42 3.89 6.11
CA THR A 105 -30.25 3.10 6.53
C THR A 105 -28.94 3.74 6.06
N GLU A 106 -29.01 4.82 5.30
CA GLU A 106 -27.88 5.48 4.64
C GLU A 106 -27.61 6.84 5.29
N GLU A 107 -26.33 7.18 5.42
CA GLU A 107 -25.91 8.51 5.90
C GLU A 107 -25.80 9.51 4.74
N CYS A 108 -25.52 9.01 3.54
CA CYS A 108 -25.46 9.75 2.28
C CYS A 108 -25.86 8.86 1.11
N ASP A 109 -26.09 9.48 -0.04
CA ASP A 109 -26.21 8.85 -1.35
C ASP A 109 -25.91 9.92 -2.41
N ASP A 110 -24.87 9.70 -3.22
CA ASP A 110 -24.42 10.61 -4.29
C ASP A 110 -24.71 10.08 -5.70
N GLY A 111 -25.60 9.10 -5.81
CA GLY A 111 -26.07 8.56 -7.08
C GLY A 111 -25.05 7.73 -7.83
N ASN A 112 -23.94 7.34 -7.19
CA ASN A 112 -22.97 6.42 -7.76
C ASN A 112 -22.25 5.59 -6.66
N ALA A 113 -21.26 4.78 -7.05
CA ALA A 113 -20.57 3.83 -6.18
C ALA A 113 -19.05 4.09 -6.11
N VAL A 114 -18.63 5.35 -6.25
CA VAL A 114 -17.22 5.76 -6.19
C VAL A 114 -16.84 6.04 -4.74
N GLU A 115 -15.72 5.49 -4.25
CA GLU A 115 -15.35 5.54 -2.82
C GLU A 115 -14.80 6.89 -2.31
N THR A 116 -14.79 7.95 -3.13
CA THR A 116 -13.98 9.16 -2.86
C THR A 116 -14.60 10.48 -3.32
N ASP A 117 -15.82 10.47 -3.83
CA ASP A 117 -16.53 11.68 -4.30
C ASP A 117 -17.57 12.21 -3.31
N GLY A 118 -17.74 11.54 -2.17
CA GLY A 118 -18.44 12.08 -1.01
C GLY A 118 -19.24 11.07 -0.22
N CYS A 119 -19.59 9.94 -0.84
CA CYS A 119 -20.26 8.83 -0.19
C CYS A 119 -19.53 7.52 -0.48
N THR A 120 -19.20 6.73 0.54
CA THR A 120 -18.60 5.40 0.33
C THR A 120 -19.63 4.46 -0.30
N THR A 121 -19.21 3.31 -0.85
CA THR A 121 -20.15 2.25 -1.32
C THR A 121 -20.95 1.61 -0.18
N ARG A 122 -20.66 1.99 1.07
CA ARG A 122 -21.42 1.58 2.26
C ARG A 122 -22.41 2.65 2.72
N CYS A 123 -22.56 3.72 1.94
CA CYS A 123 -23.41 4.86 2.20
C CYS A 123 -23.12 5.57 3.52
N THR A 124 -21.83 5.70 3.80
CA THR A 124 -21.29 6.53 4.89
C THR A 124 -20.55 7.71 4.29
N TYR A 125 -20.54 8.86 4.97
CA TYR A 125 -19.75 9.99 4.50
C TYR A 125 -18.27 9.61 4.38
N SER A 126 -17.60 10.07 3.32
CA SER A 126 -16.15 9.86 3.17
C SER A 126 -15.34 10.61 4.24
N CYS A 127 -15.90 11.69 4.81
CA CYS A 127 -15.33 12.43 5.93
C CYS A 127 -16.42 12.92 6.92
N HIS A 128 -16.07 13.00 8.20
CA HIS A 128 -16.93 13.45 9.30
C HIS A 128 -16.52 14.83 9.82
N VAL A 129 -15.22 15.10 9.86
CA VAL A 129 -14.64 16.39 10.27
C VAL A 129 -13.50 16.79 9.33
N ALA A 130 -13.03 18.03 9.46
CA ALA A 130 -11.88 18.54 8.71
C ALA A 130 -10.63 17.66 8.89
N ASP A 131 -10.37 17.20 10.12
CA ASP A 131 -9.21 16.38 10.48
C ASP A 131 -9.17 15.02 9.75
N ASP A 132 -10.32 14.51 9.27
CA ASP A 132 -10.36 13.28 8.46
C ASP A 132 -9.76 13.48 7.06
N CYS A 133 -9.59 14.74 6.64
CA CYS A 133 -9.11 15.15 5.32
C CYS A 133 -7.67 15.66 5.33
N GLU A 134 -6.88 15.34 6.36
CA GLU A 134 -5.47 15.74 6.44
C GLU A 134 -4.67 15.12 5.29
N ASP A 135 -4.19 15.96 4.38
CA ASP A 135 -3.35 15.56 3.23
C ASP A 135 -1.86 15.78 3.49
N GLY A 136 -1.50 16.35 4.65
CA GLY A 136 -0.13 16.67 5.03
C GLY A 136 0.41 17.95 4.40
N ASN A 137 -0.42 18.71 3.69
CA ASN A 137 -0.06 20.02 3.15
C ASN A 137 -0.53 21.13 4.10
N GLU A 138 0.42 21.74 4.80
CA GLU A 138 0.15 22.80 5.76
C GLU A 138 -0.33 24.13 5.13
N CYS A 139 -0.13 24.30 3.82
CA CYS A 139 -0.56 25.47 3.06
C CYS A 139 -2.02 25.41 2.60
N THR A 140 -2.67 24.25 2.74
CA THR A 140 -4.09 24.09 2.47
C THR A 140 -4.89 23.90 3.74
N GLU A 141 -6.13 24.42 3.74
CA GLU A 141 -7.11 24.06 4.75
C GLU A 141 -7.78 22.75 4.37
N ASN A 142 -7.75 21.81 5.32
CA ASN A 142 -8.46 20.54 5.24
C ASN A 142 -9.95 20.78 5.51
N LEU A 143 -10.78 20.71 4.47
CA LEU A 143 -12.21 20.98 4.56
C LEU A 143 -13.03 19.76 4.20
N CYS A 144 -13.92 19.35 5.10
CA CYS A 144 -14.91 18.32 4.82
C CYS A 144 -16.27 18.96 4.49
N LEU A 145 -16.52 19.20 3.21
CA LEU A 145 -17.69 19.93 2.69
C LEU A 145 -18.70 19.00 2.03
N THR A 146 -19.96 19.45 1.97
CA THR A 146 -21.02 18.72 1.27
C THR A 146 -20.80 18.77 -0.24
N ALA A 147 -20.78 17.61 -0.88
CA ALA A 147 -20.64 17.43 -2.32
C ALA A 147 -21.66 16.39 -2.80
N ASP A 148 -22.50 16.77 -3.77
CA ASP A 148 -23.42 15.87 -4.49
C ASP A 148 -24.22 14.84 -3.65
N GLY A 149 -24.67 15.19 -2.45
CA GLY A 149 -25.47 14.28 -1.59
C GLY A 149 -24.65 13.52 -0.54
N GLY A 150 -23.32 13.62 -0.60
CA GLY A 150 -22.35 13.16 0.41
C GLY A 150 -21.52 14.30 1.02
N ARG A 151 -20.38 13.94 1.60
CA ARG A 151 -19.36 14.86 2.12
C ARG A 151 -17.99 14.40 1.68
N ALA A 152 -17.25 15.27 1.01
CA ALA A 152 -15.95 15.00 0.45
C ALA A 152 -14.87 15.92 1.03
N CYS A 153 -13.63 15.47 0.93
CA CYS A 153 -12.46 16.25 1.30
C CYS A 153 -12.12 17.25 0.19
N PHE A 154 -11.90 18.49 0.59
CA PHE A 154 -11.45 19.57 -0.26
C PHE A 154 -10.25 20.24 0.41
N SER A 155 -9.18 20.42 -0.36
CA SER A 155 -8.02 21.23 0.04
C SER A 155 -8.17 22.62 -0.57
N ALA A 156 -8.19 23.66 0.26
CA ALA A 156 -8.31 25.05 -0.19
C ALA A 156 -7.06 25.87 0.16
N PRO A 157 -6.45 26.60 -0.79
CA PRO A 157 -5.24 27.39 -0.54
C PRO A 157 -5.59 28.73 0.14
N THR A 158 -5.91 28.69 1.43
CA THR A 158 -6.37 29.87 2.19
C THR A 158 -5.28 30.50 3.04
N ARG A 159 -4.13 29.84 3.22
CA ARG A 159 -3.04 30.24 4.13
C ARG A 159 -1.95 31.08 3.47
N VAL A 160 -2.30 31.92 2.50
CA VAL A 160 -1.31 32.70 1.73
C VAL A 160 -0.45 33.58 2.64
N GLY A 161 0.86 33.38 2.60
CA GLY A 161 1.85 34.11 3.39
C GLY A 161 2.06 33.60 4.81
N GLU A 162 1.37 32.54 5.24
CA GLU A 162 1.72 31.84 6.47
C GLU A 162 3.05 31.07 6.28
N PRO A 163 3.87 30.96 7.33
CA PRO A 163 5.10 30.17 7.27
C PRO A 163 4.77 28.68 7.09
N CYS A 164 5.62 28.01 6.35
CA CYS A 164 5.58 26.57 6.09
C CYS A 164 7.01 26.02 6.01
N ASP A 165 7.16 24.71 5.89
CA ASP A 165 8.40 23.97 5.72
C ASP A 165 8.21 22.93 4.59
N ASP A 166 8.92 23.10 3.47
CA ASP A 166 8.84 22.16 2.34
C ASP A 166 9.80 20.96 2.50
N GLY A 167 10.56 20.91 3.59
CA GLY A 167 11.56 19.90 3.91
C GLY A 167 12.89 20.07 3.18
N ASN A 168 13.09 21.14 2.40
CA ASN A 168 14.34 21.46 1.73
C ASN A 168 15.12 22.53 2.51
N GLU A 169 16.23 22.14 3.12
CA GLU A 169 17.06 23.09 3.89
C GLU A 169 17.72 24.19 3.04
N CYS A 170 17.68 24.07 1.70
CA CYS A 170 18.16 25.09 0.78
C CYS A 170 17.08 26.04 0.26
N THR A 171 15.89 26.00 0.82
CA THR A 171 14.88 27.05 0.72
C THR A 171 14.78 27.79 2.05
N ILE A 172 14.68 29.11 1.97
CA ILE A 172 14.55 29.99 3.14
C ILE A 172 13.35 30.91 2.96
N ASP A 173 12.91 31.49 4.08
CA ASP A 173 11.76 32.40 4.13
C ASP A 173 10.52 31.79 3.47
N GLU A 174 10.29 30.51 3.76
CA GLU A 174 9.23 29.69 3.19
C GLU A 174 7.86 30.20 3.60
N ALA A 175 6.99 30.31 2.60
CA ALA A 175 5.64 30.78 2.79
C ALA A 175 4.69 30.11 1.79
N CYS A 176 3.46 29.91 2.24
CA CYS A 176 2.41 29.38 1.40
C CYS A 176 2.01 30.38 0.32
N ASP A 177 1.96 29.94 -0.94
CA ASP A 177 1.54 30.77 -2.05
C ASP A 177 0.01 30.74 -2.27
N SER A 178 -0.47 31.44 -3.31
CA SER A 178 -1.91 31.46 -3.64
C SER A 178 -2.43 30.15 -4.27
N ALA A 179 -1.55 29.24 -4.67
CA ALA A 179 -1.89 27.90 -5.15
C ALA A 179 -1.95 26.88 -4.01
N GLY A 180 -1.47 27.22 -2.81
CA GLY A 180 -1.43 26.32 -1.66
C GLY A 180 -0.18 25.46 -1.64
N GLU A 181 0.90 25.93 -2.27
CA GLU A 181 2.20 25.28 -2.28
C GLU A 181 3.12 26.02 -1.31
N CYS A 182 3.93 25.27 -0.55
CA CYS A 182 4.98 25.85 0.25
C CYS A 182 6.14 26.23 -0.68
N VAL A 183 6.47 27.51 -0.73
CA VAL A 183 7.55 28.01 -1.60
C VAL A 183 8.51 28.89 -0.80
N GLY A 184 9.80 28.74 -1.05
CA GLY A 184 10.85 29.57 -0.46
C GLY A 184 11.72 30.27 -1.51
N GLU A 185 12.54 31.21 -1.06
CA GLU A 185 13.65 31.72 -1.86
C GLU A 185 14.87 30.78 -1.73
N PRO A 186 15.70 30.62 -2.76
CA PRO A 186 16.95 29.88 -2.64
C PRO A 186 17.83 30.43 -1.52
N ALA A 187 18.26 29.56 -0.61
CA ALA A 187 19.27 29.89 0.37
C ALA A 187 20.56 30.37 -0.34
N PRO A 188 21.32 31.30 0.26
CA PRO A 188 22.61 31.70 -0.27
C PRO A 188 23.53 30.50 -0.51
N ALA A 189 24.37 30.60 -1.55
CA ALA A 189 25.41 29.60 -1.76
C ALA A 189 26.30 29.46 -0.51
N ASP A 190 26.80 28.26 -0.25
CA ASP A 190 27.60 27.92 0.93
C ASP A 190 26.81 27.91 2.26
N THR A 191 25.49 28.09 2.24
CA THR A 191 24.62 27.82 3.41
C THR A 191 24.64 26.32 3.68
N LEU A 192 24.83 25.94 4.94
CA LEU A 192 24.87 24.53 5.32
C LEU A 192 23.50 23.89 5.15
N CYS A 193 23.48 22.69 4.58
CA CYS A 193 22.30 21.84 4.44
C CYS A 193 22.67 20.37 4.66
N ASP A 194 21.66 19.51 4.69
CA ASP A 194 21.75 18.06 4.72
C ASP A 194 20.78 17.49 3.67
N ASP A 195 21.29 16.79 2.65
CA ASP A 195 20.45 16.13 1.65
C ASP A 195 19.96 14.73 2.09
N GLN A 196 20.23 14.37 3.35
CA GLN A 196 20.00 13.08 3.99
C GLN A 196 20.65 11.89 3.27
N LEU A 197 21.73 12.12 2.53
CA LEU A 197 22.54 11.13 1.84
C LEU A 197 23.96 11.08 2.45
N TYR A 198 24.17 10.30 3.52
CA TYR A 198 25.39 10.41 4.35
C TYR A 198 26.55 9.44 4.08
N CYS A 199 27.59 9.94 3.45
CA CYS A 199 28.92 10.02 4.05
C CYS A 199 29.49 11.32 3.50
N ASP A 200 29.86 12.28 4.33
CA ASP A 200 30.74 13.41 4.03
C ASP A 200 31.23 14.06 5.33
N GLY A 201 32.55 14.19 5.43
CA GLY A 201 33.14 14.91 6.54
C GLY A 201 32.91 16.40 6.34
N ALA A 202 31.85 16.94 6.95
CA ALA A 202 31.43 18.34 7.00
C ALA A 202 30.43 18.75 5.88
N PRO A 203 29.51 19.68 6.22
CA PRO A 203 28.12 19.75 5.73
C PRO A 203 27.97 20.04 4.24
N ASP A 204 27.00 19.42 3.59
CA ASP A 204 26.53 19.85 2.28
C ASP A 204 26.23 21.34 2.27
N VAL A 205 26.31 21.93 1.08
CA VAL A 205 26.00 23.34 0.92
C VAL A 205 24.97 23.58 -0.16
N CYS A 206 24.18 24.61 0.04
CA CYS A 206 23.30 25.10 -1.00
C CYS A 206 24.12 25.67 -2.16
N ASP A 207 23.74 25.38 -3.40
CA ASP A 207 24.38 25.90 -4.61
C ASP A 207 23.96 27.35 -4.97
N GLY A 208 23.08 27.95 -4.16
CA GLY A 208 22.48 29.26 -4.41
C GLY A 208 21.31 29.24 -5.41
N ALA A 209 20.97 28.08 -5.95
CA ALA A 209 19.80 27.84 -6.80
C ALA A 209 18.69 27.04 -6.08
N GLY A 210 18.91 26.66 -4.83
CA GLY A 210 17.94 25.94 -3.98
C GLY A 210 18.18 24.43 -3.92
N ALA A 211 19.32 23.95 -4.43
CA ALA A 211 19.72 22.56 -4.31
C ALA A 211 20.82 22.41 -3.24
N CYS A 212 20.64 21.42 -2.37
CA CYS A 212 21.70 20.94 -1.50
C CYS A 212 22.66 20.09 -2.33
N VAL A 213 23.94 20.46 -2.37
CA VAL A 213 24.95 19.79 -3.19
C VAL A 213 26.17 19.40 -2.34
N PRO A 214 26.79 18.26 -2.65
CA PRO A 214 27.98 17.83 -1.94
C PRO A 214 29.12 18.80 -2.18
N MET A 215 29.76 19.23 -1.09
CA MET A 215 31.05 19.89 -1.18
C MET A 215 31.99 18.92 -1.91
N SER A 216 32.55 19.33 -3.04
CA SER A 216 33.32 18.44 -3.92
C SER A 216 34.63 17.95 -3.29
N MET A 217 34.56 16.99 -2.37
CA MET A 217 35.62 16.12 -1.88
C MET A 217 34.97 14.83 -1.38
N PRO A 218 35.50 13.65 -1.77
CA PRO A 218 35.01 12.43 -1.18
C PRO A 218 35.25 12.42 0.35
N PRO A 219 34.29 11.95 1.15
CA PRO A 219 34.31 11.83 2.63
C PRO A 219 35.43 10.94 3.11
N CYS A 220 35.71 9.97 2.24
CA CYS A 220 36.59 8.87 2.46
C CYS A 220 37.90 9.19 1.77
N PRO A 221 39.04 8.98 2.43
CA PRO A 221 40.33 9.22 1.81
C PRO A 221 40.43 8.35 0.54
N VAL A 222 40.50 8.99 -0.64
CA VAL A 222 40.73 8.30 -1.93
C VAL A 222 42.08 7.58 -1.97
N ALA A 223 42.96 7.89 -1.03
CA ALA A 223 44.18 7.16 -0.78
C ALA A 223 43.93 6.06 0.25
N GLY A 224 43.75 4.82 -0.19
CA GLY A 224 43.59 3.66 0.69
C GLY A 224 42.68 2.58 0.15
N CYS A 225 42.03 1.86 1.06
CA CYS A 225 41.17 0.72 0.80
C CYS A 225 39.69 1.10 0.80
N VAL A 226 39.31 2.11 0.02
CA VAL A 226 37.93 2.60 -0.06
C VAL A 226 37.31 2.17 -1.39
N ALA A 227 36.14 1.52 -1.36
CA ALA A 227 35.37 1.18 -2.56
C ALA A 227 34.07 1.99 -2.72
N GLY A 228 33.65 2.70 -1.68
CA GLY A 228 32.44 3.51 -1.71
C GLY A 228 32.07 4.02 -0.32
N CYS A 229 30.83 4.47 -0.21
CA CYS A 229 30.21 5.04 0.99
C CYS A 229 28.94 4.24 1.32
N ASP A 230 28.63 4.07 2.61
CA ASP A 230 27.35 3.55 3.10
C ASP A 230 26.54 4.70 3.70
N GLU A 231 25.58 5.17 2.92
CA GLU A 231 24.73 6.32 3.21
C GLU A 231 23.86 6.16 4.47
N ALA A 232 23.52 4.92 4.83
CA ALA A 232 22.64 4.65 5.98
C ALA A 232 23.42 4.52 7.30
N ALA A 233 24.72 4.26 7.21
CA ALA A 233 25.58 4.00 8.36
C ALA A 233 26.58 5.14 8.63
N ASP A 234 26.62 6.16 7.76
CA ASP A 234 27.62 7.23 7.78
C ASP A 234 29.05 6.64 7.88
N ALA A 235 29.33 5.67 7.00
CA ALA A 235 30.56 4.89 7.04
C ALA A 235 31.18 4.61 5.66
N CYS A 236 32.50 4.81 5.55
CA CYS A 236 33.26 4.41 4.37
C CYS A 236 33.27 2.88 4.19
N LEU A 237 32.97 2.41 2.98
CA LEU A 237 32.97 0.99 2.65
C LEU A 237 34.38 0.50 2.27
N PRO A 238 34.84 -0.61 2.87
CA PRO A 238 36.15 -1.17 2.54
C PRO A 238 36.16 -1.73 1.12
N ALA A 239 37.29 -1.52 0.43
CA ALA A 239 37.54 -2.16 -0.86
C ALA A 239 37.70 -3.67 -0.71
N SER A 240 37.30 -4.41 -1.75
CA SER A 240 37.34 -5.87 -1.75
C SER A 240 38.73 -6.41 -1.40
N ALA A 241 38.77 -7.54 -0.68
CA ALA A 241 40.02 -8.19 -0.32
C ALA A 241 40.86 -8.49 -1.58
N GLY A 242 42.14 -8.12 -1.56
CA GLY A 242 43.03 -8.26 -2.73
C GLY A 242 43.08 -7.03 -3.65
N THR A 243 42.35 -5.96 -3.37
CA THR A 243 42.51 -4.68 -4.09
C THR A 243 43.87 -4.07 -3.74
N VAL A 244 44.68 -3.69 -4.73
CA VAL A 244 45.99 -3.06 -4.48
C VAL A 244 45.79 -1.61 -4.03
N CYS A 245 46.17 -1.29 -2.80
CA CYS A 245 46.09 0.07 -2.25
C CYS A 245 47.44 0.81 -2.28
N ARG A 246 48.55 0.08 -2.31
CA ARG A 246 49.88 0.61 -2.61
C ARG A 246 50.61 -0.36 -3.55
N PRO A 247 51.03 0.08 -4.75
CA PRO A 247 51.84 -0.75 -5.62
C PRO A 247 53.28 -0.85 -5.09
N ALA A 248 53.95 -1.96 -5.40
CA ALA A 248 55.37 -2.12 -5.10
C ALA A 248 56.20 -1.08 -5.87
N ALA A 249 57.05 -0.32 -5.15
CA ALA A 249 57.97 0.67 -5.69
C ALA A 249 59.24 0.06 -6.32
N GLY A 250 59.46 -1.25 -6.21
CA GLY A 250 60.62 -1.93 -6.78
C GLY A 250 60.65 -3.44 -6.47
N VAL A 251 61.72 -4.12 -6.91
CA VAL A 251 61.89 -5.58 -6.75
C VAL A 251 62.00 -6.05 -5.30
N CYS A 252 62.36 -5.14 -4.37
CA CYS A 252 62.44 -5.40 -2.94
C CYS A 252 61.25 -4.85 -2.15
N ASP A 253 60.23 -4.33 -2.83
CA ASP A 253 59.01 -3.81 -2.22
C ASP A 253 57.84 -4.77 -2.50
N VAL A 254 56.89 -4.88 -1.57
CA VAL A 254 55.69 -5.72 -1.73
C VAL A 254 54.48 -4.81 -1.87
N ALA A 255 53.58 -5.11 -2.80
CA ALA A 255 52.34 -4.37 -2.92
C ALA A 255 51.38 -4.72 -1.77
N GLU A 256 50.76 -3.71 -1.16
CA GLU A 256 49.76 -3.90 -0.12
C GLU A 256 48.38 -4.08 -0.73
N LEU A 257 47.67 -5.03 -0.16
CA LEU A 257 46.35 -5.44 -0.58
C LEU A 257 45.37 -5.14 0.54
N CYS A 258 44.22 -4.60 0.17
CA CYS A 258 43.09 -4.44 1.08
C CYS A 258 42.67 -5.79 1.65
N ASP A 259 42.24 -5.79 2.91
CA ASP A 259 41.79 -6.99 3.62
C ASP A 259 40.29 -7.26 3.43
N GLY A 260 39.55 -6.32 2.82
CA GLY A 260 38.10 -6.42 2.65
C GLY A 260 37.27 -5.90 3.83
N VAL A 261 37.92 -5.35 4.86
CA VAL A 261 37.28 -4.94 6.13
C VAL A 261 37.69 -3.54 6.56
N SER A 262 38.97 -3.20 6.44
CA SER A 262 39.53 -1.89 6.76
C SER A 262 39.54 -0.98 5.54
N VAL A 263 39.24 0.31 5.78
CA VAL A 263 39.40 1.38 4.78
C VAL A 263 40.82 1.92 4.70
N SER A 264 41.65 1.60 5.69
CA SER A 264 43.08 1.93 5.69
C SER A 264 43.88 0.85 4.99
N CYS A 265 44.82 1.26 4.13
CA CYS A 265 45.80 0.36 3.54
C CYS A 265 46.71 -0.22 4.67
N PRO A 266 47.08 -1.51 4.62
CA PRO A 266 48.03 -2.08 5.56
C PRO A 266 49.36 -1.33 5.60
N ASP A 267 50.12 -1.51 6.68
CA ASP A 267 51.46 -0.97 6.80
C ASP A 267 52.36 -1.45 5.65
N ASN A 268 53.26 -0.57 5.22
CA ASN A 268 54.25 -0.83 4.17
C ASN A 268 55.11 -2.06 4.52
N ALA A 269 55.05 -3.08 3.66
CA ALA A 269 55.78 -4.32 3.75
C ALA A 269 56.81 -4.45 2.61
N PHE A 270 57.97 -5.01 2.96
CA PHE A 270 59.08 -5.21 2.03
C PHE A 270 59.37 -6.69 1.81
N ALA A 271 60.08 -6.99 0.72
CA ALA A 271 60.60 -8.34 0.47
C ALA A 271 61.54 -8.75 1.61
N ALA A 272 61.57 -10.06 1.93
CA ALA A 272 62.40 -10.58 3.00
C ALA A 272 63.89 -10.24 2.77
N ALA A 273 64.60 -9.94 3.87
CA ALA A 273 66.04 -9.73 3.80
C ALA A 273 66.73 -10.98 3.20
N GLY A 274 67.62 -10.78 2.21
CA GLY A 274 68.26 -11.87 1.47
C GLY A 274 67.47 -12.37 0.25
N ALA A 275 66.27 -11.85 -0.01
CA ALA A 275 65.57 -12.12 -1.27
C ALA A 275 66.40 -11.61 -2.44
N ARG A 276 66.61 -12.46 -3.46
CA ARG A 276 67.38 -12.08 -4.65
C ARG A 276 66.76 -10.87 -5.33
N CYS A 277 67.60 -9.91 -5.69
CA CYS A 277 67.24 -8.77 -6.51
C CYS A 277 68.39 -8.48 -7.46
N ASP A 278 68.18 -7.55 -8.39
CA ASP A 278 69.20 -7.07 -9.32
C ASP A 278 68.92 -5.57 -9.50
N ASP A 279 69.86 -4.73 -9.08
CA ASP A 279 69.75 -3.27 -9.21
C ASP A 279 70.38 -2.74 -10.51
N GLY A 280 70.81 -3.63 -11.42
CA GLY A 280 71.50 -3.31 -12.64
C GLY A 280 72.98 -2.99 -12.44
N SER A 281 73.51 -3.13 -11.22
CA SER A 281 74.94 -3.21 -10.99
C SER A 281 75.50 -4.50 -11.59
N GLY A 282 76.80 -4.53 -11.91
CA GLY A 282 77.42 -5.70 -12.55
C GLY A 282 77.49 -6.97 -11.66
N CYS A 283 76.80 -6.97 -10.52
CA CYS A 283 76.76 -8.02 -9.52
C CYS A 283 75.40 -8.74 -9.60
N PRO A 284 75.33 -9.96 -10.16
CA PRO A 284 74.04 -10.64 -10.40
C PRO A 284 73.40 -11.25 -9.14
N ASP A 285 74.05 -11.16 -7.98
CA ASP A 285 73.65 -11.81 -6.72
C ASP A 285 73.26 -10.79 -5.64
N ASP A 286 72.60 -9.68 -6.00
CA ASP A 286 72.14 -8.69 -5.03
C ASP A 286 71.00 -9.24 -4.15
N ALA A 287 70.84 -8.62 -2.98
CA ALA A 287 69.89 -9.04 -1.97
C ALA A 287 69.09 -7.87 -1.42
N CYS A 288 67.79 -8.09 -1.18
CA CYS A 288 66.97 -7.13 -0.46
C CYS A 288 67.44 -7.01 1.00
N ASP A 289 67.42 -5.80 1.55
CA ASP A 289 67.80 -5.53 2.94
C ASP A 289 66.66 -5.74 3.96
N GLY A 290 65.44 -6.01 3.48
CA GLY A 290 64.24 -6.10 4.31
C GLY A 290 63.57 -4.75 4.60
N ALA A 291 64.08 -3.66 4.03
CA ALA A 291 63.56 -2.29 4.14
C ALA A 291 63.30 -1.66 2.76
N GLY A 292 63.27 -2.48 1.71
CA GLY A 292 62.93 -2.06 0.34
C GLY A 292 64.12 -1.73 -0.55
N ALA A 293 65.36 -1.76 -0.04
CA ALA A 293 66.54 -1.53 -0.85
C ALA A 293 67.10 -2.85 -1.38
N CYS A 294 67.47 -2.86 -2.67
CA CYS A 294 68.33 -3.89 -3.24
C CYS A 294 69.78 -3.49 -2.98
N VAL A 295 70.53 -4.32 -2.26
CA VAL A 295 71.92 -4.04 -1.88
C VAL A 295 72.85 -5.15 -2.35
N PRO A 296 74.10 -4.83 -2.72
CA PRO A 296 75.06 -5.82 -3.17
C PRO A 296 75.36 -6.83 -2.06
N ASN A 297 75.31 -8.11 -2.39
CA ASN A 297 75.67 -9.16 -1.46
C ASN A 297 77.19 -9.23 -1.27
N THR A 298 77.62 -9.66 -0.08
CA THR A 298 79.02 -9.74 0.39
C THR A 298 79.95 -10.67 -0.41
N SER A 299 79.53 -11.15 -1.58
CA SER A 299 80.26 -12.10 -2.43
C SER A 299 80.64 -11.53 -3.81
N CYS A 300 80.44 -10.23 -4.05
CA CYS A 300 80.91 -9.51 -5.24
C CYS A 300 82.00 -8.48 -4.89
#